data_AF-A0A966JC91-F1
#
_entry.id   AF-A0A966JC91-F1
#
_cell.length_a   1.000
_cell.length_b   1.000
_cell.length_c   1.000
_cell.angle_alpha   90.00
_cell.angle_beta   90.00
_cell.angle_gamma   90.00
#
_symmetry.space_group_name_H-M   'P 1'
#
loop_
_entity.id
_entity.type
_entity.pdbx_description
1 polymer ?
#
loop_
_entity_poly.entity_id
_entity_poly.type
_entity_poly.pdbx_seq_one_letter_code
_entity_poly.pdbx_strand_id
1 'polypeptide(L)' 'GAFHWHVHLFPKLTTVAGFERGTGVMINIVAPEAAAAEIRRAAVTA' A
#
# COMPACT_ATOMS: atom_id res chain seq x y z
N GLY A 1 -16.18 -11.05 16.28
CA GLY A 1 -17.20 -10.27 15.56
C GLY A 1 -16.77 -10.14 14.12
N ALA A 2 -17.71 -10.18 13.16
CA ALA A 2 -17.39 -10.35 11.73
C ALA A 2 -17.03 -9.04 10.98
N PHE A 3 -17.11 -7.87 11.62
CA PHE A 3 -16.78 -6.59 10.99
C PHE A 3 -16.12 -5.64 12.00
N HIS A 4 -15.09 -4.94 11.55
CA HIS A 4 -14.39 -3.88 12.29
C HIS A 4 -14.03 -2.75 11.32
N TRP A 5 -14.45 -1.52 11.64
CA TRP A 5 -14.20 -0.36 10.79
C TRP A 5 -12.70 -0.11 10.65
N HIS A 6 -12.27 0.24 9.44
CA HIS A 6 -10.94 0.73 9.14
C HIS A 6 -10.98 1.52 7.83
N VAL A 7 -9.91 2.26 7.56
CA VAL A 7 -9.72 3.03 6.32
C VAL A 7 -8.49 2.53 5.62
N HIS A 8 -8.57 2.41 4.30
CA HIS A 8 -7.42 2.12 3.44
C HIS A 8 -7.03 3.35 2.64
N LEU A 9 -5.74 3.70 2.70
CA LEU A 9 -5.13 4.74 1.89
C LEU A 9 -4.14 4.11 0.91
N PHE A 10 -4.40 4.26 -0.38
CA PHE A 10 -3.52 3.77 -1.45
C PHE A 10 -2.96 4.95 -2.25
N PRO A 11 -1.74 5.43 -1.95
CA PRO A 11 -1.12 6.48 -2.74
C PRO A 11 -0.82 5.98 -4.15
N LYS A 12 -1.09 6.81 -5.16
CA LYS A 12 -0.78 6.49 -6.56
C LYS A 12 0.71 6.74 -6.82
N LEU A 13 1.52 5.69 -6.63
CA LEU A 13 2.98 5.76 -6.81
C LEU A 13 3.44 5.34 -8.21
N THR A 14 2.70 4.43 -8.84
CA THR A 14 3.03 3.88 -10.17
C THR A 14 1.77 3.73 -11.02
N THR A 15 1.96 3.48 -12.32
CA THR A 15 0.86 3.18 -13.26
C THR A 15 0.55 1.69 -13.25
N VAL A 16 -0.73 1.34 -13.16
CA VAL A 16 -1.21 -0.05 -13.22
C VAL A 16 -1.07 -0.57 -14.66
N ALA A 17 -0.33 -1.66 -14.85
CA ALA A 17 -0.07 -2.23 -16.17
C ALA A 17 -1.16 -3.24 -16.60
N GLY A 18 -0.94 -3.88 -17.76
CA GLY A 18 -1.93 -4.78 -18.37
C GLY A 18 -2.23 -6.02 -17.55
N PHE A 19 -1.24 -6.57 -16.84
CA PHE A 19 -1.42 -7.76 -16.00
C PHE A 19 -2.34 -7.46 -14.81
N GLU A 20 -2.04 -6.41 -14.04
CA GLU A 20 -2.83 -6.04 -12.85
C GLU A 20 -4.24 -5.59 -13.25
N ARG A 21 -4.38 -4.87 -14.37
CA ARG A 21 -5.70 -4.50 -14.94
C ARG A 21 -6.50 -5.70 -15.42
N GLY A 22 -5.85 -6.69 -16.03
CA GLY A 22 -6.51 -7.87 -16.60
C GLY A 22 -6.88 -8.93 -15.55
N THR A 23 -6.09 -9.05 -14.48
CA THR A 23 -6.28 -10.10 -13.46
C THR A 23 -6.88 -9.60 -12.16
N GLY A 24 -6.79 -8.30 -11.86
CA GLY A 24 -7.12 -7.74 -10.54
C GLY A 24 -6.09 -8.06 -9.44
N VAL A 25 -5.01 -8.77 -9.78
CA VAL A 25 -3.91 -9.08 -8.85
C VAL A 25 -2.92 -7.93 -8.87
N MET A 26 -2.72 -7.27 -7.73
CA MET A 26 -1.74 -6.20 -7.57
C MET A 26 -0.36 -6.79 -7.24
N ILE A 27 0.67 -6.33 -7.97
CA ILE A 27 2.06 -6.62 -7.64
C ILE A 27 2.56 -5.51 -6.71
N ASN A 28 2.98 -5.88 -5.50
CA ASN A 28 3.65 -4.97 -4.59
C ASN A 28 5.16 -5.25 -4.56
N ILE A 29 5.95 -4.28 -5.00
CA ILE A 29 7.42 -4.38 -5.04
C ILE A 29 8.09 -3.93 -3.73
N VAL A 30 7.33 -3.37 -2.78
CA VAL A 30 7.82 -2.94 -1.48
C VAL A 30 7.26 -3.85 -0.40
N ALA A 31 8.15 -4.55 0.29
CA ALA A 31 7.77 -5.37 1.44
C ALA A 31 7.13 -4.50 2.54
N PRO A 32 6.07 -4.97 3.21
CA PRO A 32 5.35 -4.19 4.21
C PRO A 32 6.25 -3.73 5.38
N GLU A 33 7.27 -4.50 5.74
CA GLU A 33 8.26 -4.18 6.77
C GLU A 33 9.05 -2.92 6.41
N ALA A 34 9.46 -2.81 5.15
CA ALA A 34 10.20 -1.66 4.64
C ALA A 34 9.29 -0.42 4.56
N ALA A 35 8.06 -0.56 4.06
CA ALA A 35 7.08 0.52 3.98
C ALA A 35 6.74 1.08 5.38
N ALA A 36 6.50 0.21 6.36
CA ALA A 36 6.20 0.61 7.73
C ALA A 36 7.37 1.37 8.39
N ALA A 37 8.61 0.92 8.14
CA ALA A 37 9.81 1.61 8.63
C ALA A 37 9.95 3.02 8.01
N GLU A 38 9.70 3.17 6.71
CA GLU A 38 9.77 4.46 6.02
C GLU A 38 8.69 5.44 6.50
N ILE A 39 7.43 4.99 6.61
CA ILE A 39 6.33 5.84 7.09
C ILE A 39 6.61 6.32 8.52
N ARG A 40 7.13 5.44 9.39
CA ARG A 40 7.52 5.82 10.76
C ARG A 40 8.64 6.87 10.76
N ARG A 41 9.66 6.72 9.91
CA ARG A 41 10.74 7.72 9.78
C ARG A 41 10.20 9.08 9.37
N ALA A 42 9.35 9.12 8.34
CA ALA A 42 8.77 10.36 7.83
C ALA A 42 7.92 11.09 8.89
N ALA A 43 7.14 10.35 9.69
CA ALA A 43 6.26 10.91 10.72
C ALA A 43 7.00 11.59 11.89
N VAL A 44 8.30 11.31 12.12
CA VAL A 44 9.09 11.89 13.21
C VAL A 44 9.59 13.31 12.90
N THR A 45 9.32 13.83 11.70
CA THR A 45 9.80 15.14 11.23
C THR A 45 8.72 16.23 11.22
N ALA A 46 7.63 16.05 11.95
CA ALA A 46 6.53 17.01 12.10
C ALA A 46 6.50 17.62 13.50
#